data_AF-A0A7Z7D2G5-F1
#
_entry.id   AF-A0A7Z7D2G5-F1
#
_cell.length_a   1.000
_cell.length_b   1.000
_cell.length_c   1.000
_cell.angle_alpha   90.00
_cell.angle_beta   90.00
_cell.angle_gamma   90.00
#
_symmetry.space_group_name_H-M   'P 1'
#
loop_
_entity.id
_entity.type
_entity.pdbx_description
1 polymer ?
#
loop_
_entity_poly.entity_id
_entity_poly.type
_entity_poly.pdbx_seq_one_letter_code
_entity_poly.pdbx_strand_id
1 'polypeptide(L)'
;MSDQTPTDDPSAFDQLLGAGSAASFTTGFRGYDKDEVDAAIADLTRRQAAQADEVARLKDAHHRVTLTAGAGARRIEELEEQVALLTAQAATAEDRVQTLSDELLATGGESVARQRFEEVLHVAEEQAGVLIRNATVQAERLLGAAHEEILARRAEAQADAEAIVARAEHDAQQARLRIDTELTAHEAQLERERTHAAEKVAQAEREAAAIRTEAEKGAAALRSMTAREAERTRAEAEEAVRQLRVRALEFEESLTRRQDDAQQEFLVLHNQAVAHAERITQDANDQVAASLEHAQRVAGKADDFERLMRAQAQQIEADAAARARETLERARVKSQKIIDTVTNHSQAVLRDAEDRTRALRWQQHQLTSFMAEVRELMRTDVLGGAEALSAEDAAAIEAVVSVEEAVAVELADTVAEIQGESGRDGDAAAGTADAEGEPTPV
;
A
#
# COMPACT_ATOMS: atom_id res chain seq x y z
N MET A 1 44.49 34.97 55.47
CA MET A 1 44.71 33.51 55.61
C MET A 1 44.56 33.21 57.09
N SER A 2 43.34 33.24 57.65
CA SER A 2 42.06 32.69 57.15
C SER A 2 42.07 31.16 57.19
N ASP A 3 41.65 30.61 58.33
CA ASP A 3 40.36 29.93 58.35
C ASP A 3 39.70 30.10 59.73
N GLN A 4 38.38 30.25 59.76
CA GLN A 4 37.56 30.26 60.99
C GLN A 4 36.23 29.61 60.65
N THR A 5 36.19 28.27 60.77
CA THR A 5 34.96 27.50 60.72
C THR A 5 34.13 27.80 61.98
N PRO A 6 32.88 28.31 61.86
CA PRO A 6 31.98 28.34 63.00
C PRO A 6 31.61 26.90 63.38
N THR A 7 31.75 26.56 64.66
CA THR A 7 31.08 25.39 65.23
C THR A 7 29.63 25.78 65.52
N ASP A 8 28.71 25.37 64.65
CA ASP A 8 27.28 25.44 64.93
C ASP A 8 26.94 24.40 66.02
N ASP A 9 26.86 24.85 67.28
CA ASP A 9 26.32 24.03 68.37
C ASP A 9 24.82 23.76 68.09
N PRO A 10 24.38 22.49 68.01
CA PRO A 10 22.99 22.16 67.71
C PRO A 10 22.09 22.64 68.85
N SER A 11 21.08 23.43 68.51
CA SER A 11 20.25 24.12 69.49
C SER A 11 19.48 23.11 70.37
N ALA A 12 19.05 23.54 71.56
CA ALA A 12 18.18 22.70 72.40
C ALA A 12 16.86 22.31 71.69
N PHE A 13 16.47 23.02 70.64
CA PHE A 13 15.34 22.69 69.77
C PHE A 13 15.69 21.56 68.79
N ASP A 14 16.88 21.59 68.17
CA ASP A 14 17.37 20.49 67.32
C ASP A 14 17.58 19.19 68.10
N GLN A 15 18.03 19.28 69.36
CA GLN A 15 18.15 18.12 70.24
C GLN A 15 16.78 17.53 70.62
N LEU A 16 15.73 18.38 70.72
CA LEU A 16 14.36 17.93 70.93
C LEU A 16 13.79 17.21 69.70
N LEU A 17 14.05 17.73 68.48
CA LEU A 17 13.69 17.06 67.23
C LEU A 17 14.50 15.77 67.01
N GLY A 18 15.78 15.75 67.40
CA GLY A 18 16.64 14.56 67.31
C GLY A 18 16.22 13.44 68.25
N ALA A 19 15.68 13.75 69.43
CA ALA A 19 15.11 12.78 70.35
C ALA A 19 13.73 12.26 69.88
N GLY A 20 12.95 13.10 69.19
CA GLY A 20 11.66 12.75 68.62
C GLY A 20 11.77 12.25 67.18
N SER A 21 12.25 11.01 66.99
CA SER A 21 12.38 10.33 65.68
C SER A 21 11.30 10.74 64.67
N ALA A 22 11.68 11.56 63.69
CA ALA A 22 10.75 12.16 62.74
C ALA A 22 10.00 11.09 61.93
N ALA A 23 8.70 10.92 62.22
CA ALA A 23 7.86 9.93 61.56
C ALA A 23 7.64 10.30 60.10
N SER A 24 8.40 9.69 59.20
CA SER A 24 8.32 9.89 57.75
C SER A 24 7.18 9.08 57.15
N PHE A 25 5.96 9.58 57.30
CA PHE A 25 4.75 8.95 56.75
C PHE A 25 4.84 8.74 55.24
N THR A 26 4.38 7.59 54.77
CA THR A 26 4.30 7.27 53.34
C THR A 26 3.28 8.15 52.62
N THR A 27 3.53 8.50 51.36
CA THR A 27 2.65 9.36 50.56
C THR A 27 1.98 8.59 49.43
N GLY A 28 0.66 8.41 49.53
CA GLY A 28 -0.20 7.85 48.50
C GLY A 28 -0.78 8.88 47.54
N PHE A 29 -1.65 8.43 46.63
CA PHE A 29 -2.17 9.19 45.48
C PHE A 29 -3.04 10.43 45.81
N ARG A 30 -3.25 10.74 47.11
CA ARG A 30 -4.04 11.89 47.60
C ARG A 30 -3.46 12.59 48.85
N GLY A 31 -2.25 12.23 49.29
CA GLY A 31 -1.65 12.72 50.53
C GLY A 31 -0.94 11.59 51.30
N TYR A 32 -0.64 11.82 52.58
CA TYR A 32 -0.08 10.79 53.46
C TYR A 32 -1.04 9.60 53.64
N ASP A 33 -0.50 8.42 53.92
CA ASP A 33 -1.31 7.26 54.29
C ASP A 33 -2.05 7.55 55.60
N LYS A 34 -3.38 7.46 55.54
CA LYS A 34 -4.27 7.81 56.65
C LYS A 34 -4.14 6.82 57.80
N ASP A 35 -3.96 5.54 57.52
CA ASP A 35 -3.97 4.51 58.56
C ASP A 35 -2.61 4.49 59.31
N GLU A 36 -1.52 4.85 58.63
CA GLU A 36 -0.21 5.12 59.24
C GLU A 36 -0.25 6.36 60.17
N VAL A 37 -0.89 7.44 59.72
CA VAL A 37 -1.06 8.69 60.49
C VAL A 37 -1.99 8.49 61.69
N ASP A 38 -3.15 7.83 61.52
CA ASP A 38 -4.09 7.56 62.61
C ASP A 38 -3.47 6.63 63.67
N ALA A 39 -2.66 5.65 63.26
CA ALA A 39 -1.91 4.80 64.20
C ALA A 39 -0.86 5.58 65.01
N ALA A 40 -0.13 6.50 64.37
CA ALA A 40 0.84 7.35 65.05
C ALA A 40 0.17 8.37 66.01
N ILE A 41 -0.97 8.95 65.63
CA ILE A 41 -1.78 9.81 66.50
C ILE A 41 -2.31 9.01 67.70
N ALA A 42 -2.81 7.79 67.49
CA ALA A 42 -3.25 6.92 68.58
C ALA A 42 -2.11 6.59 69.55
N ASP A 43 -0.91 6.29 69.07
CA ASP A 43 0.23 6.00 69.95
C ASP A 43 0.75 7.23 70.69
N LEU A 44 0.83 8.40 70.02
CA LEU A 44 1.15 9.67 70.68
C LEU A 44 0.14 9.99 71.80
N THR A 45 -1.15 9.76 71.55
CA THR A 45 -2.22 9.96 72.54
C THR A 45 -2.05 9.02 73.75
N ARG A 46 -1.67 7.75 73.52
CA ARG A 46 -1.34 6.81 74.62
C ARG A 46 -0.14 7.27 75.44
N ARG A 47 0.94 7.73 74.79
CA ARG A 47 2.14 8.24 75.47
C ARG A 47 1.82 9.49 76.30
N GLN A 48 1.01 10.42 75.76
CA GLN A 48 0.59 11.62 76.48
C GLN A 48 -0.27 11.29 77.70
N ALA A 49 -1.19 10.33 77.61
CA ALA A 49 -1.98 9.86 78.75
C ALA A 49 -1.10 9.26 79.85
N ALA A 50 -0.17 8.36 79.49
CA ALA A 50 0.77 7.75 80.44
C ALA A 50 1.68 8.79 81.15
N GLN A 51 2.11 9.84 80.43
CA GLN A 51 2.84 10.95 81.02
C GLN A 51 1.98 11.79 81.97
N ALA A 52 0.70 12.01 81.66
CA ALA A 52 -0.22 12.73 82.54
C ALA A 52 -0.49 11.98 83.85
N ASP A 53 -0.68 10.66 83.78
CA ASP A 53 -0.85 9.79 84.96
C ASP A 53 0.39 9.80 85.86
N GLU A 54 1.60 9.76 85.29
CA GLU A 54 2.83 9.79 86.07
C GLU A 54 3.06 11.16 86.73
N VAL A 55 2.75 12.26 86.04
CA VAL A 55 2.76 13.61 86.64
C VAL A 55 1.74 13.75 87.76
N ALA A 56 0.59 13.06 87.70
CA ALA A 56 -0.38 13.03 88.80
C ALA A 56 0.18 12.27 90.01
N ARG A 57 0.72 11.05 89.82
CA ARG A 57 1.34 10.25 90.88
C ARG A 57 2.47 10.98 91.61
N LEU A 58 3.32 11.68 90.87
CA LEU A 58 4.42 12.48 91.42
C LEU A 58 3.92 13.65 92.28
N LYS A 59 2.83 14.32 91.88
CA LYS A 59 2.19 15.36 92.69
C LYS A 59 1.59 14.80 93.98
N ASP A 60 0.91 13.66 93.91
CA ASP A 60 0.32 12.99 95.09
C ASP A 60 1.39 12.44 96.06
N ALA A 61 2.54 11.99 95.53
CA ALA A 61 3.70 11.63 96.35
C ALA A 61 4.30 12.87 97.05
N HIS A 62 4.56 13.94 96.30
CA HIS A 62 5.09 15.19 96.84
C HIS A 62 4.16 15.79 97.91
N HIS A 63 2.84 15.80 97.69
CA HIS A 63 1.89 16.33 98.66
C HIS A 63 1.93 15.56 99.99
N ARG A 64 1.96 14.22 99.95
CA ARG A 64 2.10 13.39 101.16
C ARG A 64 3.39 13.68 101.93
N VAL A 65 4.52 13.86 101.24
CA VAL A 65 5.80 14.24 101.87
C VAL A 65 5.72 15.62 102.52
N THR A 66 5.07 16.61 101.89
CA THR A 66 4.91 17.94 102.50
C THR A 66 4.03 17.92 103.75
N LEU A 67 3.00 17.06 103.80
CA LEU A 67 2.12 16.92 104.97
C LEU A 67 2.85 16.25 106.15
N THR A 68 3.63 15.20 105.92
CA THR A 68 4.38 14.52 106.99
C THR A 68 5.51 15.39 107.53
N ALA A 69 6.22 16.12 106.66
CA ALA A 69 7.22 17.10 107.10
C ALA A 69 6.62 18.22 107.96
N GLY A 70 5.46 18.76 107.55
CA GLY A 70 4.74 19.78 108.32
C GLY A 70 4.21 19.30 109.68
N ALA A 71 3.86 18.02 109.81
CA ALA A 71 3.51 17.42 111.10
C ALA A 71 4.74 17.25 112.01
N GLY A 72 5.88 16.84 111.45
CA GLY A 72 7.14 16.72 112.19
C GLY A 72 7.63 18.04 112.77
N ALA A 73 7.55 19.12 111.98
CA ALA A 73 7.98 20.47 112.41
C ALA A 73 7.25 20.95 113.67
N ARG A 74 5.91 20.85 113.71
CA ARG A 74 5.09 21.23 114.87
C ARG A 74 5.45 20.45 116.13
N ARG A 75 5.80 19.17 116.00
CA ARG A 75 6.17 18.36 117.15
C ARG A 75 7.54 18.73 117.74
N ILE A 76 8.41 19.37 116.96
CA ILE A 76 9.66 19.94 117.46
C ILE A 76 9.35 21.22 118.24
N GLU A 77 8.55 22.13 117.66
CA GLU A 77 8.08 23.38 118.30
C GLU A 77 7.41 23.11 119.66
N GLU A 78 6.49 22.15 119.73
CA GLU A 78 5.86 21.69 120.99
C GLU A 78 6.86 21.23 122.05
N LEU A 79 7.99 20.63 121.66
CA LEU A 79 9.02 20.12 122.59
C LEU A 79 9.98 21.23 123.02
N GLU A 80 10.32 22.18 122.15
CA GLU A 80 11.12 23.35 122.47
C GLU A 80 10.42 24.25 123.49
N GLU A 81 9.11 24.47 123.35
CA GLU A 81 8.29 25.16 124.37
C GLU A 81 8.31 24.47 125.74
N GLN A 82 8.22 23.13 125.76
CA GLN A 82 8.28 22.36 127.01
C GLN A 82 9.64 22.47 127.70
N VAL A 83 10.74 22.48 126.94
CA VAL A 83 12.09 22.69 127.48
C VAL A 83 12.23 24.12 128.04
N ALA A 84 11.73 25.13 127.32
CA ALA A 84 11.75 26.52 127.79
C ALA A 84 10.94 26.72 129.09
N LEU A 85 9.78 26.06 129.22
CA LEU A 85 8.97 26.08 130.45
C LEU A 85 9.73 25.49 131.65
N LEU A 86 10.40 24.36 131.45
CA LEU A 86 11.13 23.65 132.52
C LEU A 86 12.38 24.41 132.97
N THR A 87 13.13 25.05 132.05
CA THR A 87 14.30 25.87 132.43
C THR A 87 13.89 27.13 133.19
N ALA A 88 12.77 27.77 132.82
CA ALA A 88 12.21 28.88 133.58
C ALA A 88 11.79 28.46 135.00
N GLN A 89 11.19 27.27 135.16
CA GLN A 89 10.84 26.74 136.49
C GLN A 89 12.08 26.52 137.37
N ALA A 90 13.16 25.97 136.81
CA ALA A 90 14.42 25.77 137.53
C ALA A 90 15.02 27.10 138.03
N ALA A 91 15.12 28.12 137.16
CA ALA A 91 15.61 29.44 137.55
C ALA A 91 14.79 30.06 138.69
N THR A 92 13.46 29.98 138.63
CA THR A 92 12.60 30.50 139.72
C THR A 92 12.69 29.70 141.04
N ALA A 93 13.32 28.52 141.05
CA ALA A 93 13.66 27.79 142.26
C ALA A 93 15.02 28.24 142.81
N GLU A 94 16.00 28.46 141.94
CA GLU A 94 17.32 29.00 142.29
C GLU A 94 17.21 30.39 142.93
N ASP A 95 16.39 31.30 142.37
CA ASP A 95 16.09 32.64 142.94
C ASP A 95 15.52 32.55 144.38
N ARG A 96 14.73 31.52 144.68
CA ARG A 96 14.16 31.32 146.02
C ARG A 96 15.20 30.80 147.01
N VAL A 97 16.10 29.92 146.57
CA VAL A 97 17.22 29.45 147.40
C VAL A 97 18.18 30.62 147.69
N GLN A 98 18.43 31.49 146.71
CA GLN A 98 19.26 32.67 146.91
C GLN A 98 18.63 33.67 147.88
N THR A 99 17.36 34.04 147.69
CA THR A 99 16.67 34.99 148.61
C THR A 99 16.57 34.46 150.05
N LEU A 100 16.28 33.16 150.24
CA LEU A 100 16.32 32.54 151.57
C LEU A 100 17.73 32.50 152.19
N SER A 101 18.78 32.41 151.37
CA SER A 101 20.16 32.48 151.85
C SER A 101 20.55 33.90 152.28
N ASP A 102 20.12 34.92 151.53
CA ASP A 102 20.41 36.32 151.82
C ASP A 102 19.66 36.84 153.07
N GLU A 103 18.42 36.41 153.30
CA GLU A 103 17.69 36.68 154.56
C GLU A 103 18.41 36.08 155.79
N LEU A 104 19.04 34.91 155.61
CA LEU A 104 19.76 34.20 156.67
C LEU A 104 21.15 34.81 156.94
N LEU A 105 21.77 35.43 155.95
CA LEU A 105 23.01 36.22 156.10
C LEU A 105 22.74 37.59 156.76
N ALA A 106 21.57 38.19 156.53
CA ALA A 106 21.19 39.46 157.16
C ALA A 106 20.93 39.35 158.68
N THR A 107 20.59 38.15 159.18
CA THR A 107 20.21 37.90 160.58
C THR A 107 21.38 37.38 161.42
N GLY A 108 22.40 38.24 161.62
CA GLY A 108 23.65 37.92 162.32
C GLY A 108 23.58 37.66 163.84
N GLY A 109 22.56 36.96 164.34
CA GLY A 109 22.30 36.69 165.75
C GLY A 109 22.30 35.20 166.13
N GLU A 110 23.01 34.89 167.22
CA GLU A 110 22.99 33.64 167.99
C GLU A 110 23.44 32.32 167.32
N SER A 111 24.21 31.52 168.07
CA SER A 111 24.75 30.24 167.63
C SER A 111 23.69 29.18 167.36
N VAL A 112 22.52 29.27 168.01
CA VAL A 112 21.41 28.31 167.85
C VAL A 112 20.77 28.41 166.46
N ALA A 113 20.73 29.60 165.86
CA ALA A 113 20.28 29.76 164.47
C ALA A 113 21.25 29.08 163.49
N ARG A 114 22.56 29.20 163.74
CA ARG A 114 23.60 28.53 162.96
C ARG A 114 23.56 27.01 163.11
N GLN A 115 23.44 26.49 164.33
CA GLN A 115 23.28 25.04 164.56
C GLN A 115 22.01 24.49 163.89
N ARG A 116 20.88 25.19 163.94
CA ARG A 116 19.66 24.79 163.22
C ARG A 116 19.81 24.88 161.71
N PHE A 117 20.59 25.83 161.19
CA PHE A 117 20.88 25.90 159.77
C PHE A 117 21.88 24.83 159.32
N GLU A 118 22.83 24.44 160.17
CA GLU A 118 23.72 23.28 159.97
C GLU A 118 22.94 21.96 160.04
N GLU A 119 21.98 21.82 160.96
CA GLU A 119 21.03 20.69 161.03
C GLU A 119 20.14 20.63 159.78
N VAL A 120 19.58 21.76 159.33
CA VAL A 120 18.77 21.84 158.10
C VAL A 120 19.62 21.60 156.86
N LEU A 121 20.85 22.10 156.79
CA LEU A 121 21.80 21.80 155.71
C LEU A 121 22.19 20.32 155.70
N HIS A 122 22.40 19.69 156.85
CA HIS A 122 22.74 18.27 156.93
C HIS A 122 21.55 17.39 156.53
N VAL A 123 20.34 17.74 156.95
CA VAL A 123 19.10 17.08 156.50
C VAL A 123 18.87 17.34 155.00
N ALA A 124 19.16 18.53 154.48
CA ALA A 124 19.07 18.85 153.06
C ALA A 124 20.16 18.15 152.23
N GLU A 125 21.35 17.95 152.77
CA GLU A 125 22.45 17.18 152.15
C GLU A 125 22.14 15.68 152.15
N GLU A 126 21.56 15.14 153.23
CA GLU A 126 21.09 13.76 153.28
C GLU A 126 19.92 13.55 152.30
N GLN A 127 18.94 14.46 152.26
CA GLN A 127 17.82 14.43 151.32
C GLN A 127 18.28 14.61 149.88
N ALA A 128 19.19 15.55 149.59
CA ALA A 128 19.81 15.71 148.28
C ALA A 128 20.60 14.46 147.88
N GLY A 129 21.33 13.85 148.81
CA GLY A 129 22.01 12.57 148.61
C GLY A 129 21.04 11.43 148.30
N VAL A 130 19.88 11.37 148.97
CA VAL A 130 18.80 10.41 148.67
C VAL A 130 18.19 10.69 147.29
N LEU A 131 17.92 11.96 146.97
CA LEU A 131 17.36 12.38 145.67
C LEU A 131 18.33 12.09 144.52
N ILE A 132 19.63 12.37 144.69
CA ILE A 132 20.68 12.04 143.71
C ILE A 132 20.78 10.52 143.54
N ARG A 133 20.84 9.74 144.63
CA ARG A 133 20.86 8.25 144.54
C ARG A 133 19.60 7.68 143.89
N ASN A 134 18.44 8.30 144.09
CA ASN A 134 17.19 7.89 143.44
C ASN A 134 17.19 8.30 141.96
N ALA A 135 17.66 9.50 141.63
CA ALA A 135 17.79 10.00 140.26
C ALA A 135 18.81 9.21 139.44
N THR A 136 19.95 8.77 140.01
CA THR A 136 20.90 7.88 139.33
C THR A 136 20.28 6.52 139.07
N VAL A 137 19.59 5.91 140.04
CA VAL A 137 18.88 4.63 139.85
C VAL A 137 17.73 4.75 138.84
N GLN A 138 17.05 5.90 138.76
CA GLN A 138 16.05 6.17 137.72
C GLN A 138 16.70 6.36 136.35
N ALA A 139 17.81 7.10 136.26
CA ALA A 139 18.55 7.30 135.02
C ALA A 139 19.14 5.98 134.48
N GLU A 140 19.72 5.14 135.35
CA GLU A 140 20.21 3.80 135.01
C GLU A 140 19.08 2.90 134.47
N ARG A 141 17.90 2.94 135.10
CA ARG A 141 16.71 2.20 134.62
C ARG A 141 16.18 2.72 133.29
N LEU A 142 16.14 4.05 133.10
CA LEU A 142 15.71 4.68 131.85
C LEU A 142 16.70 4.41 130.72
N LEU A 143 18.01 4.47 130.99
CA LEU A 143 19.07 4.12 130.03
C LEU A 143 19.05 2.63 129.68
N GLY A 144 18.80 1.75 130.65
CA GLY A 144 18.61 0.32 130.43
C GLY A 144 17.41 0.02 129.54
N ALA A 145 16.23 0.54 129.90
CA ALA A 145 15.01 0.39 129.12
C ALA A 145 15.14 0.99 127.71
N ALA A 146 15.79 2.14 127.55
CA ALA A 146 16.07 2.74 126.24
C ALA A 146 17.07 1.89 125.42
N HIS A 147 18.06 1.24 126.05
CA HIS A 147 18.95 0.30 125.36
C HIS A 147 18.20 -0.95 124.89
N GLU A 148 17.34 -1.52 125.74
CA GLU A 148 16.48 -2.65 125.40
C GLU A 148 15.52 -2.29 124.25
N GLU A 149 14.91 -1.10 124.27
CA GLU A 149 14.06 -0.61 123.20
C GLU A 149 14.83 -0.36 121.89
N ILE A 150 16.03 0.21 121.95
CA ILE A 150 16.90 0.41 120.77
C ILE A 150 17.31 -0.94 120.17
N LEU A 151 17.65 -1.93 121.00
CA LEU A 151 17.99 -3.28 120.54
C LEU A 151 16.77 -4.00 119.95
N ALA A 152 15.60 -3.87 120.56
CA ALA A 152 14.35 -4.42 120.04
C ALA A 152 13.98 -3.80 118.68
N ARG A 153 13.92 -2.46 118.59
CA ARG A 153 13.66 -1.73 117.33
C ARG A 153 14.68 -2.07 116.24
N ARG A 154 15.96 -2.30 116.60
CA ARG A 154 17.00 -2.71 115.65
C ARG A 154 16.83 -4.15 115.17
N ALA A 155 16.41 -5.07 116.04
CA ALA A 155 16.10 -6.44 115.65
C ALA A 155 14.84 -6.52 114.77
N GLU A 156 13.82 -5.74 115.11
CA GLU A 156 12.58 -5.57 114.33
C GLU A 156 12.88 -5.00 112.93
N ALA A 157 13.58 -3.87 112.85
CA ALA A 157 13.97 -3.26 111.57
C ALA A 157 14.90 -4.15 110.72
N GLN A 158 15.74 -4.99 111.35
CA GLN A 158 16.56 -5.98 110.64
C GLN A 158 15.69 -7.11 110.08
N ALA A 159 14.74 -7.64 110.86
CA ALA A 159 13.81 -8.68 110.40
C ALA A 159 12.88 -8.17 109.28
N ASP A 160 12.40 -6.93 109.37
CA ASP A 160 11.63 -6.27 108.31
C ASP A 160 12.46 -6.10 107.03
N ALA A 161 13.73 -5.66 107.16
CA ALA A 161 14.63 -5.53 106.01
C ALA A 161 14.89 -6.88 105.33
N GLU A 162 15.14 -7.94 106.12
CA GLU A 162 15.31 -9.31 105.61
C GLU A 162 14.03 -9.84 104.96
N ALA A 163 12.85 -9.57 105.52
CA ALA A 163 11.55 -9.94 104.95
C ALA A 163 11.23 -9.19 103.64
N ILE A 164 11.60 -7.91 103.54
CA ILE A 164 11.48 -7.11 102.31
C ILE A 164 12.41 -7.64 101.22
N VAL A 165 13.67 -7.94 101.55
CA VAL A 165 14.64 -8.53 100.60
C VAL A 165 14.17 -9.90 100.13
N ALA A 166 13.81 -10.81 101.05
CA ALA A 166 13.34 -12.15 100.69
C ALA A 166 12.08 -12.12 99.80
N ARG A 167 11.15 -11.18 100.05
CA ARG A 167 9.99 -10.95 99.17
C ARG A 167 10.41 -10.43 97.80
N ALA A 168 11.28 -9.43 97.74
CA ALA A 168 11.77 -8.88 96.48
C ALA A 168 12.53 -9.90 95.63
N GLU A 169 13.34 -10.76 96.26
CA GLU A 169 14.03 -11.87 95.60
C GLU A 169 13.05 -12.92 95.06
N HIS A 170 12.07 -13.33 95.87
CA HIS A 170 11.01 -14.26 95.45
C HIS A 170 10.19 -13.70 94.27
N ASP A 171 9.77 -12.43 94.35
CA ASP A 171 8.95 -11.80 93.32
C ASP A 171 9.77 -11.58 92.03
N ALA A 172 11.07 -11.30 92.13
CA ALA A 172 11.99 -11.29 91.00
C ALA A 172 12.23 -12.69 90.39
N GLN A 173 12.29 -13.75 91.20
CA GLN A 173 12.36 -15.14 90.72
C GLN A 173 11.06 -15.53 89.99
N GLN A 174 9.88 -15.15 90.51
CA GLN A 174 8.62 -15.35 89.82
C GLN A 174 8.54 -14.58 88.49
N ALA A 175 9.02 -13.32 88.47
CA ALA A 175 9.06 -12.53 87.24
C ALA A 175 9.96 -13.18 86.18
N ARG A 176 11.16 -13.65 86.55
CA ARG A 176 12.05 -14.41 85.65
C ARG A 176 11.38 -15.67 85.11
N LEU A 177 10.81 -16.51 85.98
CA LEU A 177 10.15 -17.74 85.56
C LEU A 177 8.98 -17.49 84.58
N ARG A 178 8.20 -16.41 84.78
CA ARG A 178 7.16 -16.01 83.83
C ARG A 178 7.76 -15.61 82.48
N ILE A 179 8.76 -14.73 82.47
CA ILE A 179 9.47 -14.31 81.26
C ILE A 179 10.06 -15.51 80.51
N ASP A 180 10.69 -16.46 81.21
CA ASP A 180 11.26 -17.68 80.61
C ASP A 180 10.16 -18.56 79.97
N THR A 181 9.00 -18.70 80.61
CA THR A 181 7.85 -19.45 80.04
C THR A 181 7.17 -18.73 78.87
N GLU A 182 7.06 -17.40 78.92
CA GLU A 182 6.50 -16.58 77.86
C GLU A 182 7.42 -16.55 76.64
N LEU A 183 8.74 -16.41 76.84
CA LEU A 183 9.77 -16.53 75.82
C LEU A 183 9.71 -17.91 75.15
N THR A 184 9.71 -18.99 75.93
CA THR A 184 9.63 -20.36 75.39
C THR A 184 8.34 -20.58 74.59
N ALA A 185 7.22 -19.99 75.03
CA ALA A 185 5.95 -20.06 74.31
C ALA A 185 5.97 -19.28 72.98
N HIS A 186 6.56 -18.08 72.97
CA HIS A 186 6.72 -17.26 71.77
C HIS A 186 7.72 -17.86 70.77
N GLU A 187 8.83 -18.44 71.23
CA GLU A 187 9.76 -19.19 70.37
C GLU A 187 9.05 -20.41 69.75
N ALA A 188 8.30 -21.18 70.54
CA ALA A 188 7.54 -22.32 70.05
C ALA A 188 6.38 -21.92 69.10
N GLN A 189 5.84 -20.70 69.21
CA GLN A 189 4.90 -20.15 68.22
C GLN A 189 5.65 -19.75 66.94
N LEU A 190 6.74 -19.00 67.06
CA LEU A 190 7.54 -18.50 65.93
C LEU A 190 8.08 -19.65 65.07
N GLU A 191 8.52 -20.75 65.66
CA GLU A 191 8.96 -21.94 64.91
C GLU A 191 7.81 -22.66 64.19
N ARG A 192 6.59 -22.68 64.74
CA ARG A 192 5.40 -23.19 64.02
C ARG A 192 5.05 -22.29 62.85
N GLU A 193 5.11 -20.98 63.04
CA GLU A 193 4.84 -20.00 61.98
C GLU A 193 5.90 -20.06 60.87
N ARG A 194 7.20 -20.19 61.23
CA ARG A 194 8.31 -20.46 60.30
C ARG A 194 8.09 -21.76 59.51
N THR A 195 7.74 -22.85 60.19
CA THR A 195 7.48 -24.16 59.56
C THR A 195 6.32 -24.07 58.58
N HIS A 196 5.18 -23.52 59.00
CA HIS A 196 3.98 -23.34 58.17
C HIS A 196 4.20 -22.36 57.00
N ALA A 197 5.06 -21.34 57.16
CA ALA A 197 5.48 -20.47 56.07
C ALA A 197 6.37 -21.22 55.05
N ALA A 198 7.33 -22.02 55.53
CA ALA A 198 8.18 -22.85 54.67
C ALA A 198 7.38 -23.93 53.92
N GLU A 199 6.40 -24.57 54.58
CA GLU A 199 5.46 -25.50 53.95
C GLU A 199 4.64 -24.84 52.84
N LYS A 200 4.15 -23.61 53.07
CA LYS A 200 3.44 -22.82 52.05
C LYS A 200 4.32 -22.41 50.88
N VAL A 201 5.56 -22.01 51.12
CA VAL A 201 6.54 -21.73 50.05
C VAL A 201 6.79 -23.01 49.24
N ALA A 202 7.10 -24.13 49.90
CA ALA A 202 7.32 -25.41 49.24
C ALA A 202 6.07 -25.93 48.51
N GLN A 203 4.85 -25.61 48.96
CA GLN A 203 3.61 -25.88 48.21
C GLN A 203 3.51 -25.00 46.96
N ALA A 204 3.66 -23.67 47.10
CA ALA A 204 3.59 -22.73 45.98
C ALA A 204 4.67 -23.01 44.91
N GLU A 205 5.86 -23.45 45.30
CA GLU A 205 6.91 -23.89 44.38
C GLU A 205 6.53 -25.16 43.59
N ARG A 206 5.89 -26.14 44.25
CA ARG A 206 5.37 -27.35 43.60
C ARG A 206 4.23 -27.03 42.64
N GLU A 207 3.31 -26.15 43.02
CA GLU A 207 2.22 -25.67 42.16
C GLU A 207 2.77 -24.87 40.96
N ALA A 208 3.72 -23.97 41.17
CA ALA A 208 4.39 -23.23 40.10
C ALA A 208 5.25 -24.13 39.19
N ALA A 209 5.79 -25.24 39.68
CA ALA A 209 6.44 -26.25 38.85
C ALA A 209 5.43 -27.06 38.01
N ALA A 210 4.28 -27.42 38.60
CA ALA A 210 3.20 -28.09 37.88
C ALA A 210 2.63 -27.21 36.77
N ILE A 211 2.28 -25.95 37.07
CA ILE A 211 1.76 -24.96 36.11
C ILE A 211 2.74 -24.73 34.96
N ARG A 212 4.05 -24.59 35.24
CA ARG A 212 5.08 -24.49 34.18
C ARG A 212 5.11 -25.74 33.30
N THR A 213 5.12 -26.93 33.91
CA THR A 213 5.13 -28.21 33.19
C THR A 213 3.88 -28.39 32.32
N GLU A 214 2.72 -27.92 32.76
CA GLU A 214 1.47 -27.96 32.00
C GLU A 214 1.46 -26.93 30.86
N ALA A 215 1.90 -25.69 31.13
CA ALA A 215 2.04 -24.65 30.12
C ALA A 215 3.05 -25.04 29.01
N GLU A 216 4.16 -25.69 29.35
CA GLU A 216 5.14 -26.22 28.40
C GLU A 216 4.53 -27.33 27.53
N LYS A 217 3.75 -28.26 28.12
CA LYS A 217 3.01 -29.29 27.37
C LYS A 217 1.97 -28.68 26.44
N GLY A 218 1.21 -27.68 26.91
CA GLY A 218 0.24 -26.95 26.10
C GLY A 218 0.90 -26.20 24.93
N ALA A 219 2.01 -25.51 25.18
CA ALA A 219 2.81 -24.85 24.14
C ALA A 219 3.39 -25.85 23.13
N ALA A 220 3.86 -27.02 23.57
CA ALA A 220 4.33 -28.08 22.68
C ALA A 220 3.19 -28.67 21.83
N ALA A 221 1.99 -28.86 22.39
CA ALA A 221 0.82 -29.31 21.66
C ALA A 221 0.39 -28.28 20.59
N LEU A 222 0.32 -27.00 20.93
CA LEU A 222 -0.01 -25.92 19.99
C LEU A 222 1.03 -25.77 18.88
N ARG A 223 2.33 -25.91 19.18
CA ARG A 223 3.40 -25.96 18.16
C ARG A 223 3.25 -27.17 17.23
N SER A 224 2.85 -28.33 17.76
CA SER A 224 2.62 -29.55 16.98
C SER A 224 1.38 -29.43 16.07
N MET A 225 0.30 -28.80 16.55
CA MET A 225 -0.88 -28.51 15.73
C MET A 225 -0.57 -27.51 14.62
N THR A 226 0.01 -26.36 14.94
CA THR A 226 0.33 -25.32 13.94
C THR A 226 1.39 -25.78 12.93
N ALA A 227 2.34 -26.64 13.33
CA ALA A 227 3.26 -27.29 12.38
C ALA A 227 2.51 -28.19 11.37
N ARG A 228 1.57 -29.03 11.83
CA ARG A 228 0.76 -29.90 10.95
C ARG A 228 -0.18 -29.10 10.05
N GLU A 229 -0.73 -27.98 10.53
CA GLU A 229 -1.55 -27.07 9.75
C GLU A 229 -0.71 -26.34 8.68
N ALA A 230 0.52 -25.94 9.00
CA ALA A 230 1.47 -25.38 8.04
C ALA A 230 1.93 -26.41 7.00
N GLU A 231 2.20 -27.66 7.40
CA GLU A 231 2.52 -28.77 6.49
C GLU A 231 1.33 -29.10 5.57
N ARG A 232 0.10 -29.13 6.11
CA ARG A 232 -1.12 -29.36 5.34
C ARG A 232 -1.36 -28.26 4.30
N THR A 233 -1.39 -27.00 4.73
CA THR A 233 -1.65 -25.85 3.83
C THR A 233 -0.55 -25.71 2.78
N ARG A 234 0.69 -26.06 3.12
CA ARG A 234 1.79 -26.20 2.15
C ARG A 234 1.55 -27.32 1.14
N ALA A 235 1.14 -28.51 1.57
CA ALA A 235 0.83 -29.61 0.67
C ALA A 235 -0.33 -29.27 -0.29
N GLU A 236 -1.39 -28.65 0.22
CA GLU A 236 -2.53 -28.15 -0.58
C GLU A 236 -2.08 -27.09 -1.61
N ALA A 237 -1.17 -26.19 -1.25
CA ALA A 237 -0.57 -25.23 -2.18
C ALA A 237 0.35 -25.90 -3.23
N GLU A 238 1.18 -26.88 -2.83
CA GLU A 238 2.03 -27.65 -3.74
C GLU A 238 1.20 -28.58 -4.67
N GLU A 239 -0.01 -28.97 -4.29
CA GLU A 239 -1.01 -29.60 -5.18
C GLU A 239 -1.65 -28.60 -6.15
N ALA A 240 -2.08 -27.43 -5.67
CA ALA A 240 -2.63 -26.38 -6.54
C ALA A 240 -1.62 -25.93 -7.62
N VAL A 241 -0.34 -25.75 -7.25
CA VAL A 241 0.74 -25.43 -8.20
C VAL A 241 0.96 -26.56 -9.22
N ARG A 242 0.86 -27.84 -8.81
CA ARG A 242 0.92 -28.98 -9.74
C ARG A 242 -0.25 -28.98 -10.72
N GLN A 243 -1.48 -28.75 -10.24
CA GLN A 243 -2.67 -28.66 -11.10
C GLN A 243 -2.58 -27.49 -12.09
N LEU A 244 -2.09 -26.32 -11.67
CA LEU A 244 -1.88 -25.17 -12.54
C LEU A 244 -0.81 -25.44 -13.62
N ARG A 245 0.27 -26.16 -13.29
CA ARG A 245 1.28 -26.58 -14.28
C ARG A 245 0.73 -27.57 -15.30
N VAL A 246 -0.09 -28.54 -14.87
CA VAL A 246 -0.76 -29.47 -15.81
C VAL A 246 -1.66 -28.69 -16.76
N ARG A 247 -2.52 -27.79 -16.25
CA ARG A 247 -3.37 -26.93 -17.09
C ARG A 247 -2.58 -26.02 -18.03
N ALA A 248 -1.44 -25.49 -17.60
CA ALA A 248 -0.58 -24.70 -18.48
C ALA A 248 -0.07 -25.53 -19.67
N LEU A 249 0.38 -26.76 -19.44
CA LEU A 249 0.81 -27.69 -20.50
C LEU A 249 -0.36 -28.10 -21.41
N GLU A 250 -1.55 -28.34 -20.85
CA GLU A 250 -2.78 -28.60 -21.62
C GLU A 250 -3.15 -27.41 -22.52
N PHE A 251 -3.01 -26.18 -22.02
CA PHE A 251 -3.25 -24.97 -22.81
C PHE A 251 -2.17 -24.75 -23.88
N GLU A 252 -0.89 -24.95 -23.57
CA GLU A 252 0.21 -24.89 -24.52
C GLU A 252 0.02 -25.91 -25.67
N GLU A 253 -0.35 -27.15 -25.36
CA GLU A 253 -0.67 -28.16 -26.38
C GLU A 253 -1.91 -27.78 -27.21
N SER A 254 -2.95 -27.22 -26.58
CA SER A 254 -4.13 -26.73 -27.30
C SER A 254 -3.80 -25.56 -28.25
N LEU A 255 -2.78 -24.76 -27.90
CA LEU A 255 -2.32 -23.60 -28.66
C LEU A 255 -1.40 -24.02 -29.80
N THR A 256 -0.48 -24.98 -29.61
CA THR A 256 0.33 -25.52 -30.71
C THR A 256 -0.54 -26.24 -31.73
N ARG A 257 -1.48 -27.09 -31.30
CA ARG A 257 -2.44 -27.74 -32.22
C ARG A 257 -3.20 -26.70 -33.07
N ARG A 258 -3.73 -25.63 -32.45
CA ARG A 258 -4.40 -24.53 -33.18
C ARG A 258 -3.46 -23.76 -34.12
N GLN A 259 -2.18 -23.61 -33.76
CA GLN A 259 -1.18 -22.99 -34.64
C GLN A 259 -0.83 -23.91 -35.82
N ASP A 260 -0.74 -25.22 -35.62
CA ASP A 260 -0.47 -26.21 -36.66
C ASP A 260 -1.67 -26.36 -37.60
N ASP A 261 -2.90 -26.36 -37.07
CA ASP A 261 -4.15 -26.35 -37.84
C ASP A 261 -4.24 -25.07 -38.69
N ALA A 262 -4.03 -23.89 -38.10
CA ALA A 262 -4.05 -22.61 -38.83
C ALA A 262 -2.92 -22.49 -39.86
N GLN A 263 -1.74 -23.07 -39.61
CA GLN A 263 -0.66 -23.15 -40.60
C GLN A 263 -1.03 -24.09 -41.76
N GLN A 264 -1.68 -25.22 -41.49
CA GLN A 264 -2.18 -26.12 -42.53
C GLN A 264 -3.27 -25.45 -43.39
N GLU A 265 -4.25 -24.77 -42.76
CA GLU A 265 -5.27 -23.98 -43.47
C GLU A 265 -4.63 -22.88 -44.32
N PHE A 266 -3.66 -22.15 -43.77
CA PHE A 266 -2.92 -21.11 -44.52
C PHE A 266 -2.15 -21.70 -45.71
N LEU A 267 -1.46 -22.84 -45.55
CA LEU A 267 -0.75 -23.51 -46.64
C LEU A 267 -1.71 -24.04 -47.72
N VAL A 268 -2.86 -24.58 -47.32
CA VAL A 268 -3.91 -25.02 -48.27
C VAL A 268 -4.46 -23.82 -49.05
N LEU A 269 -4.82 -22.73 -48.37
CA LEU A 269 -5.32 -21.51 -49.00
C LEU A 269 -4.26 -20.84 -49.89
N HIS A 270 -2.99 -20.82 -49.46
CA HIS A 270 -1.87 -20.33 -50.25
C HIS A 270 -1.67 -21.15 -51.53
N ASN A 271 -1.65 -22.48 -51.42
CA ASN A 271 -1.53 -23.36 -52.58
C ASN A 271 -2.74 -23.24 -53.53
N GLN A 272 -3.95 -23.05 -53.01
CA GLN A 272 -5.14 -22.76 -53.82
C GLN A 272 -5.03 -21.40 -54.53
N ALA A 273 -4.52 -20.36 -53.86
CA ALA A 273 -4.31 -19.03 -54.43
C ALA A 273 -3.21 -19.03 -55.50
N VAL A 274 -2.11 -19.76 -55.28
CA VAL A 274 -1.05 -19.98 -56.28
C VAL A 274 -1.61 -20.71 -57.49
N ALA A 275 -2.27 -21.86 -57.31
CA ALA A 275 -2.87 -22.61 -58.42
C ALA A 275 -4.00 -21.84 -59.15
N HIS A 276 -4.63 -20.86 -58.50
CA HIS A 276 -5.57 -19.93 -59.12
C HIS A 276 -4.86 -18.83 -59.93
N ALA A 277 -3.77 -18.26 -59.40
CA ALA A 277 -2.93 -17.30 -60.11
C ALA A 277 -2.24 -17.92 -61.32
N GLU A 278 -1.65 -19.11 -61.17
CA GLU A 278 -1.07 -19.91 -62.26
C GLU A 278 -2.09 -20.14 -63.38
N ARG A 279 -3.31 -20.57 -63.03
CA ARG A 279 -4.40 -20.75 -64.00
C ARG A 279 -4.75 -19.46 -64.74
N ILE A 280 -4.90 -18.33 -64.03
CA ILE A 280 -5.13 -17.03 -64.67
C ILE A 280 -3.98 -16.65 -65.60
N THR A 281 -2.71 -16.89 -65.22
CA THR A 281 -1.59 -16.62 -66.11
C THR A 281 -1.54 -17.56 -67.31
N GLN A 282 -1.96 -18.82 -67.16
CA GLN A 282 -2.04 -19.78 -68.27
C GLN A 282 -3.18 -19.41 -69.22
N ASP A 283 -4.39 -19.17 -68.71
CA ASP A 283 -5.55 -18.73 -69.48
C ASP A 283 -5.24 -17.43 -70.26
N ALA A 284 -4.53 -16.49 -69.63
CA ALA A 284 -4.08 -15.26 -70.29
C ALA A 284 -3.00 -15.50 -71.35
N ASN A 285 -2.02 -16.39 -71.10
CA ASN A 285 -1.01 -16.78 -72.09
C ASN A 285 -1.64 -17.48 -73.29
N ASP A 286 -2.62 -18.36 -73.07
CA ASP A 286 -3.34 -19.08 -74.12
C ASP A 286 -4.26 -18.12 -74.91
N GLN A 287 -4.89 -17.14 -74.25
CA GLN A 287 -5.61 -16.07 -74.94
C GLN A 287 -4.68 -15.20 -75.80
N VAL A 288 -3.49 -14.85 -75.30
CA VAL A 288 -2.47 -14.12 -76.07
C VAL A 288 -2.00 -14.96 -77.26
N ALA A 289 -1.68 -16.24 -77.07
CA ALA A 289 -1.28 -17.15 -78.14
C ALA A 289 -2.37 -17.29 -79.22
N ALA A 290 -3.62 -17.52 -78.82
CA ALA A 290 -4.76 -17.60 -79.74
C ALA A 290 -5.00 -16.28 -80.50
N SER A 291 -4.76 -15.13 -79.85
CA SER A 291 -4.84 -13.81 -80.50
C SER A 291 -3.71 -13.59 -81.51
N LEU A 292 -2.48 -14.03 -81.20
CA LEU A 292 -1.33 -13.99 -82.11
C LEU A 292 -1.53 -14.91 -83.32
N GLU A 293 -2.00 -16.14 -83.12
CA GLU A 293 -2.38 -17.02 -84.22
C GLU A 293 -3.52 -16.44 -85.06
N HIS A 294 -4.52 -15.80 -84.44
CA HIS A 294 -5.60 -15.13 -85.18
C HIS A 294 -5.05 -14.00 -86.04
N ALA A 295 -4.19 -13.15 -85.49
CA ALA A 295 -3.50 -12.08 -86.22
C ALA A 295 -2.65 -12.65 -87.37
N GLN A 296 -1.90 -13.73 -87.15
CA GLN A 296 -1.13 -14.41 -88.20
C GLN A 296 -2.03 -15.02 -89.29
N ARG A 297 -3.16 -15.64 -88.93
CA ARG A 297 -4.14 -16.16 -89.90
C ARG A 297 -4.84 -15.05 -90.70
N VAL A 298 -5.08 -13.90 -90.11
CA VAL A 298 -5.63 -12.72 -90.80
C VAL A 298 -4.58 -12.08 -91.70
N ALA A 299 -3.33 -11.95 -91.25
CA ALA A 299 -2.21 -11.45 -92.04
C ALA A 299 -1.92 -12.34 -93.25
N GLY A 300 -1.82 -13.67 -93.07
CA GLY A 300 -1.63 -14.61 -94.19
C GLY A 300 -2.76 -14.57 -95.21
N LYS A 301 -4.02 -14.46 -94.75
CA LYS A 301 -5.16 -14.22 -95.64
C LYS A 301 -5.06 -12.88 -96.38
N ALA A 302 -4.61 -11.82 -95.71
CA ALA A 302 -4.43 -10.51 -96.33
C ALA A 302 -3.31 -10.55 -97.39
N ASP A 303 -2.19 -11.22 -97.12
CA ASP A 303 -1.11 -11.47 -98.09
C ASP A 303 -1.60 -12.28 -99.30
N ASP A 304 -2.39 -13.33 -99.08
CA ASP A 304 -2.98 -14.14 -100.15
C ASP A 304 -4.00 -13.35 -100.99
N PHE A 305 -4.85 -12.53 -100.36
CA PHE A 305 -5.72 -11.59 -101.06
C PHE A 305 -4.91 -10.54 -101.83
N GLU A 306 -3.82 -9.99 -101.26
CA GLU A 306 -2.97 -9.01 -101.94
C GLU A 306 -2.24 -9.63 -103.15
N ARG A 307 -1.80 -10.88 -103.04
CA ARG A 307 -1.24 -11.66 -104.16
C ARG A 307 -2.28 -11.93 -105.24
N LEU A 308 -3.50 -12.34 -104.87
CA LEU A 308 -4.59 -12.57 -105.81
C LEU A 308 -4.99 -11.28 -106.52
N MET A 309 -5.12 -10.17 -105.80
CA MET A 309 -5.46 -8.86 -106.37
C MET A 309 -4.35 -8.32 -107.28
N ARG A 310 -3.06 -8.52 -106.95
CA ARG A 310 -1.94 -8.22 -107.87
C ARG A 310 -2.00 -9.07 -109.14
N ALA A 311 -2.25 -10.38 -109.02
CA ALA A 311 -2.35 -11.28 -110.17
C ALA A 311 -3.55 -10.94 -111.05
N GLN A 312 -4.69 -10.61 -110.45
CA GLN A 312 -5.89 -10.17 -111.16
C GLN A 312 -5.67 -8.81 -111.85
N ALA A 313 -4.98 -7.86 -111.21
CA ALA A 313 -4.59 -6.60 -111.84
C ALA A 313 -3.68 -6.83 -113.05
N GLN A 314 -2.64 -7.66 -112.92
CA GLN A 314 -1.76 -8.04 -114.03
C GLN A 314 -2.52 -8.75 -115.17
N GLN A 315 -3.52 -9.58 -114.86
CA GLN A 315 -4.39 -10.18 -115.87
C GLN A 315 -5.26 -9.13 -116.58
N ILE A 316 -5.87 -8.20 -115.85
CA ILE A 316 -6.69 -7.12 -116.42
C ILE A 316 -5.83 -6.19 -117.30
N GLU A 317 -4.61 -5.87 -116.88
CA GLU A 317 -3.64 -5.13 -117.69
C GLU A 317 -3.26 -5.88 -118.98
N ALA A 318 -3.02 -7.19 -118.90
CA ALA A 318 -2.70 -8.03 -120.06
C ALA A 318 -3.89 -8.14 -121.03
N ASP A 319 -5.11 -8.35 -120.54
CA ASP A 319 -6.33 -8.40 -121.34
C ASP A 319 -6.65 -7.03 -121.98
N ALA A 320 -6.45 -5.94 -121.25
CA ALA A 320 -6.59 -4.58 -121.79
C ALA A 320 -5.54 -4.30 -122.89
N ALA A 321 -4.28 -4.69 -122.67
CA ALA A 321 -3.22 -4.59 -123.68
C ALA A 321 -3.49 -5.47 -124.91
N ALA A 322 -4.07 -6.66 -124.74
CA ALA A 322 -4.49 -7.52 -125.84
C ALA A 322 -5.61 -6.87 -126.67
N ARG A 323 -6.67 -6.37 -126.01
CA ARG A 323 -7.79 -5.64 -126.67
C ARG A 323 -7.32 -4.36 -127.36
N ALA A 324 -6.36 -3.64 -126.77
CA ALA A 324 -5.72 -2.47 -127.38
C ALA A 324 -4.93 -2.83 -128.66
N ARG A 325 -4.17 -3.93 -128.64
CA ARG A 325 -3.47 -4.44 -129.84
C ARG A 325 -4.44 -4.91 -130.92
N GLU A 326 -5.49 -5.62 -130.53
CA GLU A 326 -6.51 -6.16 -131.45
C GLU A 326 -7.33 -5.03 -132.11
N THR A 327 -7.68 -3.98 -131.36
CA THR A 327 -8.35 -2.78 -131.92
C THR A 327 -7.42 -1.97 -132.83
N LEU A 328 -6.14 -1.82 -132.49
CA LEU A 328 -5.14 -1.21 -133.37
C LEU A 328 -4.94 -2.02 -134.66
N GLU A 329 -4.95 -3.35 -134.60
CA GLU A 329 -4.81 -4.19 -135.78
C GLU A 329 -6.07 -4.19 -136.65
N ARG A 330 -7.27 -4.22 -136.06
CA ARG A 330 -8.53 -3.96 -136.79
C ARG A 330 -8.53 -2.58 -137.45
N ALA A 331 -7.97 -1.55 -136.81
CA ALA A 331 -7.80 -0.24 -137.40
C ALA A 331 -6.80 -0.24 -138.57
N ARG A 332 -5.67 -0.94 -138.44
CA ARG A 332 -4.69 -1.13 -139.55
C ARG A 332 -5.32 -1.85 -140.74
N VAL A 333 -5.98 -2.98 -140.54
CA VAL A 333 -6.63 -3.74 -141.62
C VAL A 333 -7.74 -2.91 -142.29
N LYS A 334 -8.51 -2.13 -141.52
CA LYS A 334 -9.49 -1.19 -142.08
C LYS A 334 -8.81 -0.09 -142.91
N SER A 335 -7.72 0.49 -142.42
CA SER A 335 -6.94 1.52 -143.13
C SER A 335 -6.29 0.98 -144.41
N GLN A 336 -5.71 -0.22 -144.37
CA GLN A 336 -5.16 -0.87 -145.55
C GLN A 336 -6.27 -1.14 -146.58
N LYS A 337 -7.44 -1.65 -146.15
CA LYS A 337 -8.58 -1.84 -147.06
C LYS A 337 -9.08 -0.53 -147.68
N ILE A 338 -9.00 0.60 -146.97
CA ILE A 338 -9.30 1.94 -147.53
C ILE A 338 -8.23 2.36 -148.53
N ILE A 339 -6.95 2.13 -148.25
CA ILE A 339 -5.85 2.40 -149.19
C ILE A 339 -6.05 1.55 -150.45
N ASP A 340 -6.29 0.24 -150.33
CA ASP A 340 -6.50 -0.67 -151.44
C ASP A 340 -7.72 -0.27 -152.30
N THR A 341 -8.84 0.14 -151.70
CA THR A 341 -10.01 0.59 -152.48
C THR A 341 -9.76 1.94 -153.16
N VAL A 342 -9.07 2.88 -152.52
CA VAL A 342 -8.67 4.16 -153.13
C VAL A 342 -7.66 3.94 -154.27
N THR A 343 -6.68 3.05 -154.11
CA THR A 343 -5.72 2.68 -155.15
C THR A 343 -6.41 1.97 -156.32
N ASN A 344 -7.32 1.02 -156.07
CA ASN A 344 -8.08 0.38 -157.12
C ASN A 344 -9.02 1.36 -157.86
N HIS A 345 -9.68 2.26 -157.14
CA HIS A 345 -10.53 3.29 -157.76
C HIS A 345 -9.72 4.28 -158.61
N SER A 346 -8.58 4.77 -158.10
CA SER A 346 -7.72 5.68 -158.88
C SER A 346 -7.07 4.98 -160.08
N GLN A 347 -6.70 3.70 -159.99
CA GLN A 347 -6.29 2.90 -161.16
C GLN A 347 -7.44 2.70 -162.17
N ALA A 348 -8.68 2.51 -161.71
CA ALA A 348 -9.84 2.39 -162.59
C ALA A 348 -10.17 3.71 -163.30
N VAL A 349 -10.10 4.84 -162.61
CA VAL A 349 -10.26 6.19 -163.18
C VAL A 349 -9.14 6.51 -164.18
N LEU A 350 -7.88 6.10 -163.89
CA LEU A 350 -6.79 6.21 -164.86
C LEU A 350 -7.02 5.35 -166.11
N ARG A 351 -7.56 4.14 -165.97
CA ARG A 351 -7.92 3.28 -167.12
C ARG A 351 -9.06 3.86 -167.95
N ASP A 352 -10.14 4.34 -167.32
CA ASP A 352 -11.24 5.02 -168.04
C ASP A 352 -10.75 6.28 -168.76
N ALA A 353 -9.87 7.07 -168.14
CA ALA A 353 -9.24 8.21 -168.78
C ALA A 353 -8.36 7.78 -169.97
N GLU A 354 -7.53 6.74 -169.83
CA GLU A 354 -6.75 6.17 -170.92
C GLU A 354 -7.64 5.69 -172.07
N ASP A 355 -8.68 4.89 -171.78
CA ASP A 355 -9.60 4.35 -172.77
C ASP A 355 -10.44 5.44 -173.45
N ARG A 356 -10.81 6.52 -172.74
CA ARG A 356 -11.33 7.74 -173.36
C ARG A 356 -10.32 8.37 -174.33
N THR A 357 -9.03 8.45 -173.99
CA THR A 357 -8.03 8.95 -174.97
C THR A 357 -7.83 8.00 -176.15
N ARG A 358 -7.96 6.68 -175.95
CA ARG A 358 -7.88 5.68 -177.03
C ARG A 358 -9.09 5.81 -177.96
N ALA A 359 -10.30 5.97 -177.41
CA ALA A 359 -11.53 6.19 -178.15
C ALA A 359 -11.50 7.49 -178.99
N LEU A 360 -11.06 8.60 -178.40
CA LEU A 360 -10.87 9.87 -179.13
C LEU A 360 -9.84 9.74 -180.26
N ARG A 361 -8.74 9.02 -180.03
CA ARG A 361 -7.69 8.77 -181.02
C ARG A 361 -8.18 7.84 -182.15
N TRP A 362 -9.05 6.88 -181.83
CA TRP A 362 -9.74 6.03 -182.82
C TRP A 362 -10.76 6.83 -183.65
N GLN A 363 -11.55 7.70 -183.03
CA GLN A 363 -12.50 8.59 -183.73
C GLN A 363 -11.79 9.55 -184.71
N GLN A 364 -10.62 10.08 -184.36
CA GLN A 364 -9.79 10.86 -185.30
C GLN A 364 -9.29 10.02 -186.47
N HIS A 365 -8.95 8.75 -186.24
CA HIS A 365 -8.53 7.83 -187.31
C HIS A 365 -9.71 7.46 -188.24
N GLN A 366 -10.91 7.25 -187.68
CA GLN A 366 -12.15 7.05 -188.44
C GLN A 366 -12.48 8.25 -189.33
N LEU A 367 -12.42 9.48 -188.81
CA LEU A 367 -12.60 10.70 -189.61
C LEU A 367 -11.57 10.83 -190.73
N THR A 368 -10.33 10.40 -190.50
CA THR A 368 -9.27 10.40 -191.51
C THR A 368 -9.53 9.36 -192.60
N SER A 369 -10.01 8.17 -192.22
CA SER A 369 -10.39 7.08 -193.14
C SER A 369 -11.59 7.49 -194.01
N PHE A 370 -12.63 8.07 -193.40
CA PHE A 370 -13.84 8.52 -194.11
C PHE A 370 -13.50 9.60 -195.16
N MET A 371 -12.55 10.51 -194.85
CA MET A 371 -12.04 11.51 -195.80
C MET A 371 -11.19 10.93 -196.95
N ALA A 372 -10.74 9.68 -196.86
CA ALA A 372 -10.14 8.95 -197.97
C ALA A 372 -11.22 8.24 -198.81
N GLU A 373 -12.16 7.57 -198.16
CA GLU A 373 -13.26 6.82 -198.78
C GLU A 373 -14.21 7.71 -199.60
N VAL A 374 -14.51 8.93 -199.09
CA VAL A 374 -15.24 9.99 -199.82
C VAL A 374 -14.52 10.44 -201.11
N ARG A 375 -13.21 10.22 -201.24
CA ARG A 375 -12.44 10.55 -202.46
C ARG A 375 -12.52 9.46 -203.53
N GLU A 376 -12.67 8.21 -203.12
CA GLU A 376 -12.87 7.07 -204.02
C GLU A 376 -14.31 7.06 -204.58
N LEU A 377 -15.30 7.35 -203.72
CA LEU A 377 -16.72 7.26 -204.08
C LEU A 377 -17.25 8.43 -204.95
N MET A 378 -16.51 9.53 -205.09
CA MET A 378 -16.84 10.61 -206.05
C MET A 378 -16.66 10.21 -207.53
N ARG A 379 -16.48 8.91 -207.84
CA ARG A 379 -16.54 8.38 -209.21
C ARG A 379 -17.86 7.65 -209.55
N THR A 380 -18.73 7.36 -208.57
CA THR A 380 -20.04 6.72 -208.80
C THR A 380 -21.12 7.21 -207.82
N ASP A 381 -21.85 8.24 -208.27
CA ASP A 381 -23.24 8.60 -207.94
C ASP A 381 -23.82 8.46 -206.50
N VAL A 382 -24.07 9.65 -205.90
CA VAL A 382 -25.42 10.14 -205.51
C VAL A 382 -26.09 9.66 -204.16
N LEU A 383 -26.27 10.65 -203.26
CA LEU A 383 -27.29 10.81 -202.17
C LEU A 383 -27.23 10.05 -200.81
N GLY A 384 -26.84 10.75 -199.72
CA GLY A 384 -27.82 11.36 -198.76
C GLY A 384 -28.02 10.85 -197.30
N GLY A 385 -27.51 11.59 -196.28
CA GLY A 385 -28.04 11.76 -194.88
C GLY A 385 -27.94 10.59 -193.84
N ALA A 386 -28.28 10.70 -192.53
CA ALA A 386 -28.31 11.80 -191.52
C ALA A 386 -28.61 11.27 -190.05
N GLU A 387 -28.43 12.10 -188.98
CA GLU A 387 -28.98 12.04 -187.55
C GLU A 387 -28.52 10.93 -186.50
N ALA A 388 -28.76 10.94 -185.15
CA ALA A 388 -28.75 11.96 -184.03
C ALA A 388 -29.01 11.41 -182.54
N LEU A 389 -28.61 12.13 -181.44
CA LEU A 389 -29.10 12.16 -179.97
C LEU A 389 -28.93 10.94 -178.97
N SER A 390 -29.10 10.90 -177.60
CA SER A 390 -29.14 11.83 -176.38
C SER A 390 -29.20 11.10 -174.96
N ALA A 391 -29.31 11.82 -173.79
CA ALA A 391 -29.76 11.43 -172.38
C ALA A 391 -28.79 10.81 -171.29
N GLU A 392 -29.15 10.56 -169.99
CA GLU A 392 -29.48 11.36 -168.72
C GLU A 392 -29.95 10.39 -167.53
N ASP A 393 -30.03 10.55 -166.17
CA ASP A 393 -29.53 11.42 -165.02
C ASP A 393 -29.72 10.70 -163.57
N ALA A 394 -29.51 11.28 -162.34
CA ALA A 394 -29.51 10.57 -160.99
C ALA A 394 -29.64 11.36 -159.61
N ALA A 395 -30.07 10.74 -158.45
CA ALA A 395 -30.17 11.36 -157.05
C ALA A 395 -30.36 10.41 -155.76
N ALA A 396 -30.42 10.99 -154.51
CA ALA A 396 -30.83 10.49 -153.14
C ALA A 396 -29.82 9.68 -152.22
N ILE A 397 -29.95 9.35 -150.88
CA ILE A 397 -31.01 9.28 -149.78
C ILE A 397 -30.44 9.49 -148.30
N GLU A 398 -31.14 9.09 -147.18
CA GLU A 398 -30.93 9.44 -145.71
C GLU A 398 -31.37 8.33 -144.66
N ALA A 399 -30.97 8.34 -143.35
CA ALA A 399 -31.67 7.70 -142.17
C ALA A 399 -31.15 8.03 -140.71
N VAL A 400 -32.02 8.04 -139.65
CA VAL A 400 -31.77 8.26 -138.17
C VAL A 400 -32.83 7.54 -137.25
N VAL A 401 -32.59 7.29 -135.94
CA VAL A 401 -33.57 6.76 -134.93
C VAL A 401 -33.19 7.02 -133.42
N SER A 402 -34.13 6.91 -132.44
CA SER A 402 -33.91 6.85 -130.95
C SER A 402 -35.06 6.11 -130.18
N VAL A 403 -35.22 6.33 -128.85
CA VAL A 403 -36.36 6.01 -127.91
C VAL A 403 -36.11 4.88 -126.87
N GLU A 404 -36.48 4.98 -125.57
CA GLU A 404 -36.08 5.89 -124.44
C GLU A 404 -36.74 5.42 -123.08
N GLU A 405 -36.15 5.74 -121.90
CA GLU A 405 -36.65 5.55 -120.48
C GLU A 405 -36.95 4.08 -119.97
N ALA A 406 -37.51 3.68 -118.79
CA ALA A 406 -38.20 4.24 -117.57
C ALA A 406 -38.14 3.20 -116.36
N VAL A 407 -38.70 3.31 -115.12
CA VAL A 407 -38.71 4.34 -114.02
C VAL A 407 -39.36 3.80 -112.68
N ALA A 408 -39.00 4.34 -111.48
CA ALA A 408 -39.77 4.41 -110.17
C ALA A 408 -40.09 3.14 -109.28
N VAL A 409 -40.51 3.18 -107.97
CA VAL A 409 -40.33 4.07 -106.77
C VAL A 409 -40.96 3.45 -105.45
N GLU A 410 -40.54 3.91 -104.24
CA GLU A 410 -41.17 3.76 -102.87
C GLU A 410 -41.34 2.35 -102.21
N LEU A 411 -41.64 2.17 -100.90
CA LEU A 411 -42.13 3.05 -99.79
C LEU A 411 -41.41 2.74 -98.43
N ALA A 412 -41.75 3.41 -97.32
CA ALA A 412 -41.14 3.31 -95.98
C ALA A 412 -42.17 3.11 -94.84
N ASP A 413 -41.73 2.77 -93.61
CA ASP A 413 -42.34 3.33 -92.38
C ASP A 413 -41.48 3.26 -91.07
N THR A 414 -41.90 4.11 -90.12
CA THR A 414 -41.56 4.47 -88.72
C THR A 414 -41.10 3.37 -87.72
N VAL A 415 -40.11 3.61 -86.84
CA VAL A 415 -40.00 4.41 -85.56
C VAL A 415 -40.53 3.73 -84.28
N ALA A 416 -39.66 3.59 -83.28
CA ALA A 416 -39.95 3.43 -81.84
C ALA A 416 -38.75 4.00 -81.01
N GLU A 417 -38.95 4.40 -79.75
CA GLU A 417 -38.16 5.47 -79.12
C GLU A 417 -37.84 5.28 -77.60
N ILE A 418 -36.66 5.76 -77.18
CA ILE A 418 -36.17 6.12 -75.80
C ILE A 418 -36.26 5.11 -74.64
N GLN A 419 -35.08 4.74 -74.12
CA GLN A 419 -34.56 4.96 -72.74
C GLN A 419 -33.02 4.70 -72.82
N GLY A 420 -32.11 5.44 -72.17
CA GLY A 420 -31.97 5.72 -70.73
C GLY A 420 -31.01 4.68 -70.11
N GLU A 421 -29.89 5.00 -69.46
CA GLU A 421 -29.29 6.28 -69.05
C GLU A 421 -27.75 6.12 -68.83
N SER A 422 -27.01 7.22 -68.64
CA SER A 422 -25.61 7.24 -68.16
C SER A 422 -25.50 6.85 -66.66
N GLY A 423 -24.34 6.49 -66.10
CA GLY A 423 -22.97 6.49 -66.62
C GLY A 423 -21.98 5.89 -65.61
N ARG A 424 -20.67 6.17 -65.78
CA ARG A 424 -19.60 5.76 -64.84
C ARG A 424 -19.28 6.89 -63.87
N ASP A 425 -19.08 6.53 -62.60
CA ASP A 425 -18.14 7.11 -61.63
C ASP A 425 -18.11 6.19 -60.39
N GLY A 426 -17.13 6.25 -59.46
CA GLY A 426 -15.91 7.07 -59.48
C GLY A 426 -15.37 7.36 -58.08
N ASP A 427 -14.40 6.53 -57.64
CA ASP A 427 -13.47 6.78 -56.53
C ASP A 427 -13.96 6.65 -55.05
N ALA A 428 -13.02 6.83 -54.12
CA ALA A 428 -12.89 6.06 -52.88
C ALA A 428 -13.43 6.68 -51.58
N ALA A 429 -13.57 5.82 -50.56
CA ALA A 429 -13.32 6.18 -49.17
C ALA A 429 -12.69 5.01 -48.38
N ALA A 430 -11.53 5.27 -47.76
CA ALA A 430 -11.08 4.55 -46.56
C ALA A 430 -11.95 4.98 -45.35
N GLY A 431 -11.97 4.30 -44.19
CA GLY A 431 -11.25 3.12 -43.73
C GLY A 431 -11.11 3.16 -42.20
N THR A 432 -10.71 2.05 -41.57
CA THR A 432 -10.28 1.91 -40.15
C THR A 432 -11.15 2.55 -39.05
N ALA A 433 -11.80 1.71 -38.22
CA ALA A 433 -11.47 1.53 -36.79
C ALA A 433 -12.64 0.83 -36.08
N ASP A 434 -12.41 -0.38 -35.58
CA ASP A 434 -13.30 -1.07 -34.64
C ASP A 434 -12.56 -1.16 -33.30
N ALA A 435 -13.17 -0.64 -32.23
CA ALA A 435 -12.49 -0.43 -30.95
C ALA A 435 -13.45 -0.47 -29.75
N GLU A 436 -12.96 -1.14 -28.70
CA GLU A 436 -13.57 -1.50 -27.42
C GLU A 436 -14.32 -0.38 -26.68
N GLY A 437 -15.36 -0.74 -25.93
CA GLY A 437 -16.04 0.18 -25.01
C GLY A 437 -17.24 -0.39 -24.25
N GLU A 438 -16.99 -1.14 -23.17
CA GLU A 438 -18.00 -1.22 -22.09
C GLU A 438 -18.23 0.17 -21.49
N PRO A 439 -19.43 0.43 -20.95
CA PRO A 439 -19.46 0.52 -19.48
C PRO A 439 -20.73 -0.05 -18.83
N THR A 440 -20.53 -0.88 -17.80
CA THR A 440 -21.42 -0.86 -16.64
C THR A 440 -21.15 0.40 -15.81
N PRO A 441 -22.14 0.95 -15.11
CA PRO A 441 -22.01 0.95 -13.64
C PRO A 441 -23.34 0.88 -12.84
N VAL A 442 -23.17 0.57 -11.55
CA VAL A 442 -24.16 0.59 -10.43
C VAL A 442 -25.13 -0.59 -10.39
#